data_AF-A0A150IZF8-F1
#
_entry.id   AF-A0A150IZF8-F1
#
_cell.length_a   1.000
_cell.length_b   1.000
_cell.length_c   1.000
_cell.angle_alpha   90.00
_cell.angle_beta   90.00
_cell.angle_gamma   90.00
#
_symmetry.space_group_name_H-M   'P 1'
#
loop_
_entity.id
_entity.type
_entity.pdbx_description
1 polymer ?
#
loop_
_entity_poly.entity_id
_entity_poly.type
_entity_poly.pdbx_seq_one_letter_code
_entity_poly.pdbx_strand_id
1 'polypeptide(L)'
;MKKIAFVLALLFFLGTVSMASATTTKVVNLKQACRSGDIIIYGMFDAKDNSVMGTIEAEGFYDLVTAIKVYELKNDVHLIWNFNDSKRPTGTEVLGCDGSTQ
;
A
#
# COMPACT_ATOMS: atom_id res chain seq x y z
N MET A 1 -0.08 48.44 -22.17
CA MET A 1 0.50 47.12 -22.49
C MET A 1 1.29 46.48 -21.34
N LYS A 2 2.09 47.21 -20.54
CA LYS A 2 2.87 46.64 -19.41
C LYS A 2 2.05 45.87 -18.35
N LYS A 3 0.81 46.29 -18.05
CA LYS A 3 -0.02 45.67 -16.99
C LYS A 3 -0.55 44.27 -17.36
N ILE A 4 -0.75 44.00 -18.66
CA ILE A 4 -1.29 42.72 -19.15
C ILE A 4 -0.22 41.63 -19.08
N ALA A 5 1.04 41.96 -19.37
CA ALA A 5 2.17 41.04 -19.26
C ALA A 5 2.37 40.55 -17.81
N PHE A 6 2.12 41.42 -16.83
CA PHE A 6 2.23 41.06 -15.41
C PHE A 6 1.13 40.09 -14.97
N VAL A 7 -0.10 40.30 -15.46
CA VAL A 7 -1.23 39.39 -15.17
C VAL A 7 -1.03 38.03 -15.85
N LEU A 8 -0.52 38.00 -17.09
CA LEU A 8 -0.22 36.75 -17.78
C LEU A 8 0.91 35.96 -17.10
N ALA A 9 1.97 36.64 -16.66
CA ALA A 9 3.07 36.02 -15.93
C ALA A 9 2.61 35.44 -14.58
N LEU A 10 1.71 36.15 -13.88
CA LEU A 10 1.12 35.69 -12.63
C LEU A 10 0.23 34.45 -12.84
N LEU A 11 -0.58 34.43 -13.90
CA LEU A 11 -1.40 33.28 -14.27
C LEU A 11 -0.55 32.06 -14.67
N PHE A 12 0.59 32.28 -15.33
CA PHE A 12 1.55 31.21 -15.62
C PHE A 12 2.18 30.64 -14.35
N PHE A 13 2.55 31.48 -13.39
CA PHE A 13 3.08 31.04 -12.09
C PHE A 13 2.05 30.29 -11.25
N LEU A 14 0.78 30.70 -11.28
CA LEU A 14 -0.32 30.02 -10.60
C LEU A 14 -0.71 28.70 -11.30
N GLY A 15 -0.53 28.60 -12.62
CA GLY A 15 -0.77 27.35 -13.36
C GLY A 15 0.20 26.22 -12.98
N THR A 16 1.43 26.56 -12.61
CA THR A 16 2.48 25.57 -12.28
C THR A 16 2.39 24.96 -10.88
N VAL A 17 1.62 25.55 -9.95
CA VAL A 17 1.47 25.04 -8.57
C VAL A 17 0.35 24.00 -8.41
N SER A 18 -0.30 23.59 -9.50
CA SER A 18 -1.51 22.74 -9.46
C SER A 18 -1.24 21.24 -9.28
N MET A 19 0.00 20.80 -9.11
CA MET A 19 0.31 19.37 -8.90
C MET A 19 0.76 19.12 -7.46
N ALA A 20 -0.12 19.38 -6.50
CA ALA A 20 -0.06 18.65 -5.24
C ALA A 20 -0.45 17.20 -5.57
N SER A 21 0.55 16.31 -5.71
CA SER A 21 0.29 14.87 -5.89
C SER A 21 -0.47 14.37 -4.67
N ALA A 22 -1.75 14.05 -4.84
CA ALA A 22 -2.52 13.37 -3.82
C ALA A 22 -2.09 11.90 -3.81
N THR A 23 -1.30 11.50 -2.82
CA THR A 23 -0.94 10.10 -2.58
C THR A 23 -2.20 9.23 -2.59
N THR A 24 -2.19 8.16 -3.40
CA THR A 24 -3.40 7.36 -3.64
C THR A 24 -3.74 6.57 -2.37
N THR A 25 -4.96 6.76 -1.84
CA THR A 25 -5.43 6.01 -0.67
C THR A 25 -6.08 4.70 -1.11
N LYS A 26 -5.72 3.58 -0.47
CA LYS A 26 -6.30 2.25 -0.71
C LYS A 26 -6.75 1.61 0.59
N VAL A 27 -7.88 0.91 0.56
CA VAL A 27 -8.43 0.21 1.73
C VAL A 27 -8.17 -1.28 1.58
N VAL A 28 -7.47 -1.88 2.54
CA VAL A 28 -7.00 -3.26 2.45
C VAL A 28 -7.28 -4.06 3.72
N ASN A 29 -7.45 -5.36 3.57
CA ASN A 29 -7.44 -6.31 4.66
C ASN A 29 -6.11 -7.06 4.67
N LEU A 30 -5.43 -7.05 5.81
CA LEU A 30 -4.20 -7.81 6.03
C LEU A 30 -4.55 -9.11 6.76
N LYS A 31 -4.12 -10.23 6.20
CA LYS A 31 -4.35 -11.56 6.77
C LYS A 31 -3.05 -12.35 6.75
N GLN A 32 -2.76 -13.08 7.81
CA GLN A 32 -1.66 -14.03 7.80
C GLN A 32 -1.96 -15.15 6.78
N ALA A 33 -1.10 -15.32 5.79
CA ALA A 33 -1.25 -16.32 4.75
C ALA A 33 -0.47 -17.60 5.08
N CYS A 34 0.80 -17.46 5.44
CA CYS A 34 1.64 -18.56 5.90
C CYS A 34 2.76 -18.06 6.82
N ARG A 35 3.52 -19.00 7.38
CA ARG A 35 4.66 -18.73 8.26
C ARG A 35 5.80 -19.69 7.89
N SER A 36 7.01 -19.17 7.75
CA SER A 36 8.22 -19.93 7.53
C SER A 36 9.23 -19.57 8.63
N GLY A 37 9.37 -20.46 9.61
CA GLY A 37 10.14 -20.16 10.83
C GLY A 37 9.58 -18.94 11.58
N ASP A 38 10.41 -17.91 11.71
CA ASP A 38 10.03 -16.66 12.39
C ASP A 38 9.35 -15.64 11.45
N ILE A 39 9.46 -15.83 10.13
CA ILE A 39 8.87 -14.92 9.15
C ILE A 39 7.41 -15.29 8.92
N ILE A 40 6.53 -14.30 9.04
CA ILE A 40 5.10 -14.39 8.72
C ILE A 40 4.86 -13.64 7.41
N ILE A 41 4.21 -14.33 6.46
CA ILE A 41 3.77 -13.73 5.20
C ILE A 41 2.32 -13.29 5.37
N TYR A 42 2.09 -11.99 5.26
CA TYR A 42 0.78 -11.36 5.29
C TYR A 42 0.31 -11.07 3.87
N GLY A 43 -0.84 -11.63 3.48
CA GLY A 43 -1.52 -11.26 2.25
C GLY A 43 -2.27 -9.95 2.42
N MET A 44 -2.14 -9.06 1.43
CA MET A 44 -2.87 -7.80 1.35
C MET A 44 -3.99 -7.93 0.32
N PHE A 45 -5.23 -7.83 0.78
CA PHE A 45 -6.42 -8.03 -0.04
C PHE A 45 -7.20 -6.72 -0.15
N ASP A 46 -7.68 -6.38 -1.35
CA ASP A 46 -8.55 -5.22 -1.55
C ASP A 46 -9.84 -5.40 -0.74
N ALA A 47 -10.25 -4.39 0.01
CA ALA A 47 -11.42 -4.49 0.89
C ALA A 47 -12.76 -4.61 0.12
N LYS A 48 -12.80 -4.20 -1.16
CA LYS A 48 -14.00 -4.19 -1.99
C LYS A 48 -14.28 -5.56 -2.61
N ASP A 49 -13.27 -6.21 -3.16
CA ASP A 49 -13.44 -7.45 -3.94
C ASP A 49 -12.61 -8.63 -3.42
N ASN A 50 -11.83 -8.45 -2.36
CA ASN A 50 -10.90 -9.44 -1.81
C ASN A 50 -9.84 -9.93 -2.82
N SER A 51 -9.57 -9.19 -3.88
CA SER A 51 -8.45 -9.50 -4.78
C SER A 51 -7.11 -9.33 -4.06
N VAL A 52 -6.14 -10.18 -4.40
CA VAL A 52 -4.79 -10.08 -3.85
C VAL A 52 -4.07 -8.89 -4.48
N MET A 53 -3.70 -7.93 -3.64
CA MET A 53 -2.96 -6.73 -4.06
C MET A 53 -1.45 -6.89 -3.90
N GLY A 54 -1.03 -7.78 -3.01
CA GLY A 54 0.38 -8.05 -2.74
C GLY A 54 0.59 -8.77 -1.41
N THR A 55 1.85 -8.82 -1.00
CA THR A 55 2.27 -9.50 0.22
C THR A 55 3.22 -8.63 1.02
N ILE A 56 3.23 -8.83 2.34
CA ILE A 56 4.14 -8.17 3.28
C ILE A 56 4.73 -9.26 4.17
N GLU A 57 6.04 -9.31 4.27
CA GLU A 57 6.76 -10.20 5.18
C GLU A 57 7.10 -9.45 6.46
N ALA A 58 6.88 -10.07 7.61
CA ALA A 58 7.25 -9.52 8.91
C ALA A 58 7.40 -10.62 9.96
N GLU A 59 8.22 -10.40 10.99
CA GLU A 59 8.46 -11.38 12.07
C GLU A 59 7.39 -11.33 13.18
N GLY A 60 6.51 -10.33 13.11
CA GLY A 60 5.40 -10.14 14.04
C GLY A 60 4.64 -8.86 13.77
N PHE A 61 3.68 -8.53 14.65
CA PHE A 61 2.79 -7.38 14.46
C PHE A 61 3.53 -6.03 14.44
N TYR A 62 4.54 -5.84 15.30
CA TYR A 62 5.29 -4.58 15.33
C TYR A 62 6.10 -4.36 14.04
N ASP A 63 6.71 -5.42 13.53
CA ASP A 63 7.45 -5.37 12.26
C ASP A 63 6.50 -5.19 11.08
N LEU A 64 5.30 -5.77 11.13
CA LEU A 64 4.27 -5.58 10.13
C LEU A 64 3.90 -4.10 9.98
N VAL A 65 3.69 -3.36 11.07
CA VAL A 65 3.40 -1.92 11.02
C VAL A 65 4.52 -1.14 10.33
N THR A 66 5.78 -1.51 10.58
CA THR A 66 6.94 -0.90 9.94
C THR A 66 7.02 -1.26 8.46
N ALA A 67 6.81 -2.53 8.12
CA ALA A 67 6.81 -3.02 6.75
C ALA A 67 5.69 -2.39 5.89
N ILE A 68 4.52 -2.12 6.49
CA ILE A 68 3.43 -1.37 5.84
C ILE A 68 3.90 0.04 5.46
N LYS A 69 4.56 0.78 6.37
CA LYS A 69 5.06 2.13 6.06
C LYS A 69 6.10 2.11 4.95
N VAL A 70 6.98 1.10 4.95
CA VAL A 70 7.96 0.91 3.86
C VAL A 70 7.23 0.63 2.54
N TYR A 71 6.18 -0.17 2.56
CA TYR A 71 5.34 -0.43 1.38
C TYR A 71 4.64 0.84 0.88
N GLU A 72 4.02 1.61 1.76
CA GLU A 72 3.37 2.89 1.43
C GLU A 72 4.32 3.87 0.73
N LEU A 73 5.52 4.06 1.31
CA LEU A 73 6.56 4.92 0.76
C LEU A 73 7.08 4.43 -0.60
N LYS A 74 7.32 3.12 -0.73
CA LYS A 74 7.84 2.52 -1.96
C LYS A 74 6.86 2.63 -3.13
N ASN A 75 5.56 2.60 -2.84
CA ASN A 75 4.51 2.56 -3.87
C ASN A 75 3.76 3.89 -4.04
N ASP A 76 4.13 4.95 -3.29
CA ASP A 76 3.40 6.23 -3.23
C ASP A 76 1.88 6.04 -3.02
N VAL A 77 1.55 5.21 -2.03
CA VAL A 77 0.17 4.94 -1.61
C VAL A 77 0.02 5.13 -0.11
N HIS A 78 -1.19 5.44 0.34
CA HIS A 78 -1.57 5.39 1.73
C HIS A 78 -2.57 4.24 1.93
N LEU A 79 -2.29 3.34 2.87
CA LEU A 79 -3.11 2.19 3.17
C LEU A 79 -3.97 2.46 4.40
N ILE A 80 -5.29 2.37 4.23
CA ILE A 80 -6.23 2.18 5.33
C ILE A 80 -6.39 0.68 5.50
N TRP A 81 -5.70 0.11 6.48
CA TRP A 81 -5.64 -1.33 6.65
C TRP A 81 -6.40 -1.80 7.88
N ASN A 82 -7.01 -2.97 7.76
CA ASN A 82 -7.54 -3.73 8.89
C ASN A 82 -6.78 -5.04 9.04
N PHE A 83 -6.30 -5.32 10.24
CA PHE A 83 -5.64 -6.58 10.55
C PHE A 83 -6.67 -7.62 10.99
N ASN A 84 -6.71 -8.74 10.28
CA ASN A 84 -7.61 -9.83 10.59
C ASN A 84 -6.80 -11.13 10.79
N ASP A 85 -6.73 -11.57 12.04
CA ASP A 85 -6.05 -12.80 12.45
C ASP A 85 -6.88 -14.08 12.21
N SER A 86 -8.03 -13.96 11.55
CA SER A 86 -8.77 -15.15 11.13
C SER A 86 -7.92 -15.94 10.12
N LYS A 87 -7.52 -17.14 10.52
CA LYS A 87 -6.83 -18.13 9.67
C LYS A 87 -7.75 -18.57 8.54
N ARG A 88 -7.89 -17.79 7.46
CA ARG A 88 -8.33 -18.35 6.18
C ARG A 88 -7.13 -19.06 5.54
N PRO A 89 -7.33 -20.22 4.91
CA PRO A 89 -6.31 -20.89 4.13
C PRO A 89 -6.14 -20.14 2.80
N THR A 90 -5.61 -18.92 2.82
CA THR A 90 -5.31 -18.11 1.63
C THR A 90 -3.91 -18.37 1.08
N GLY A 91 -3.20 -19.40 1.57
CA GLY A 91 -1.81 -19.68 1.19
C GLY A 91 -1.59 -19.89 -0.31
N THR A 92 -2.53 -20.51 -1.02
CA THR A 92 -2.35 -20.78 -2.47
C THR A 92 -2.54 -19.54 -3.35
N GLU A 93 -3.20 -18.50 -2.87
CA GLU A 93 -3.48 -17.27 -3.63
C GLU A 93 -2.41 -16.18 -3.37
N VAL A 94 -1.60 -16.37 -2.33
CA VAL A 94 -0.62 -15.40 -1.86
C VAL A 94 0.78 -15.85 -2.30
N LEU A 95 1.42 -15.06 -3.15
CA LEU A 95 2.78 -15.32 -3.65
C LEU A 95 3.75 -15.49 -2.46
N GLY A 96 4.49 -16.61 -2.45
CA GLY A 96 5.41 -16.98 -1.35
C GLY A 96 4.86 -18.00 -0.36
N CYS A 97 3.59 -18.40 -0.49
CA CYS A 97 2.95 -19.42 0.34
C CYS A 97 2.55 -20.68 -0.45
N ASP A 98 3.15 -20.92 -1.63
CA ASP A 98 2.97 -22.19 -2.33
C ASP A 98 3.51 -23.32 -1.44
N GLY A 99 2.73 -24.37 -1.24
CA GLY A 99 3.02 -25.46 -0.30
C GLY A 99 4.24 -26.33 -0.64
N SER A 100 5.28 -25.77 -1.26
CA SER A 100 6.56 -26.37 -1.59
C SER A 100 7.59 -26.30 -0.44
N THR A 101 7.26 -25.63 0.66
CA THR A 101 8.02 -25.67 1.92
C THR A 101 7.18 -26.30 3.04
N GLN A 102 7.06 -27.64 2.98
CA GLN A 102 6.91 -28.49 4.16
C GLN A 102 8.05 -29.51 4.17
#